data_AF-A0A931I3E7-F1
#
_entry.id   AF-A0A931I3E7-F1
#
_cell.length_a   1.000
_cell.length_b   1.000
_cell.length_c   1.000
_cell.angle_alpha   90.00
_cell.angle_beta   90.00
_cell.angle_gamma   90.00
#
_symmetry.space_group_name_H-M   'P 1'
#
loop_
_entity.id
_entity.type
_entity.pdbx_description
1 polymer ?
#
loop_
_entity_poly.entity_id
_entity_poly.type
_entity_poly.pdbx_seq_one_letter_code
_entity_poly.pdbx_strand_id
1 'polypeptide(L)'
;MAKFPVPAAVVRFAAVLLFAATLGACAARPEGGSLLPNAIEAPGAVTQEIFVATTRQRADSEALMFNGERRSLDEDVSDLDFARVAVSLPPNHVAGNIEWARRLPGDPSKEFVTRSRSYVDSADAFRDQLRQAVAAKPKGKRQVLVFVHGFNTKFDEGVYRLAQIATDTGFEGVPVLFTWASRGGVLEYVYDRDSSTVARDGLEETLRAAAASGAESVVLFAHSMGNWVAIEALRQAKIAGTPDFGGKLGDVILASPDIDVDVFKAQMRRYGQPKRPFLMFTARDDRALLVSALIAGDRPRVGGYTNDSEIAELGVIVVDLTNVDSGDNLNHAKFTLVGAGFAERLQARLAAGDALEEEQGTTLGDRVGQLGRGLGNTVGATAGIIITTPLAILSAPIELLGP
;
A
#
# COMPACT_ATOMS: atom_id res chain seq x y z
N MET A 1 17.50 31.37 43.27
CA MET A 1 17.05 30.06 42.74
C MET A 1 17.47 29.98 41.28
N ALA A 2 18.50 29.20 40.96
CA ALA A 2 18.97 29.03 39.60
C ALA A 2 17.97 28.17 38.81
N LYS A 3 17.44 28.70 37.70
CA LYS A 3 16.66 27.91 36.74
C LYS A 3 17.64 27.04 35.95
N PHE A 4 17.69 25.76 36.25
CA PHE A 4 18.43 24.81 35.41
C PHE A 4 17.73 24.72 34.04
N PRO A 5 18.45 24.84 32.92
CA PRO A 5 17.87 24.68 31.60
C PRO A 5 17.40 23.23 31.45
N VAL A 6 16.15 23.05 31.05
CA VAL A 6 15.62 21.72 30.69
C VAL A 6 16.43 21.21 29.49
N PRO A 7 17.03 20.01 29.55
CA PRO A 7 17.80 19.46 28.45
C PRO A 7 16.93 19.37 27.18
N ALA A 8 17.48 19.74 26.03
CA ALA A 8 16.76 19.68 24.75
C ALA A 8 16.18 18.27 24.45
N ALA A 9 16.81 17.22 24.98
CA ALA A 9 16.30 15.85 24.92
C ALA A 9 14.97 15.66 25.66
N VAL A 10 14.76 16.31 26.81
CA VAL A 10 13.53 16.23 27.61
C VAL A 10 12.39 16.99 26.92
N VAL A 11 12.69 18.12 26.29
CA VAL A 11 11.71 18.87 25.48
C VAL A 11 11.29 18.08 24.23
N ARG A 12 12.24 17.41 23.56
CA ARG A 12 11.96 16.52 22.42
C ARG A 12 11.12 15.31 22.83
N PHE A 13 11.43 14.68 23.96
CA PHE A 13 10.66 13.54 24.48
C PHE A 13 9.23 13.93 24.88
N ALA A 14 9.07 15.09 25.52
CA ALA A 14 7.76 15.63 25.87
C ALA A 14 6.94 16.03 24.64
N ALA A 15 7.58 16.57 23.60
CA ALA A 15 6.91 16.89 22.32
C ALA A 15 6.46 15.61 21.58
N VAL A 16 7.26 14.54 21.59
CA VAL A 16 6.89 13.23 21.03
C VAL A 16 5.71 12.61 21.80
N LEU A 17 5.71 12.70 23.14
CA LEU A 17 4.60 12.22 23.96
C LEU A 17 3.31 13.05 23.80
N LEU A 18 3.43 14.38 23.67
CA LEU A 18 2.29 15.26 23.45
C LEU A 18 1.71 15.09 22.04
N PHE A 19 2.54 14.80 21.03
CA PHE A 19 2.12 14.45 19.68
C PHE A 19 1.49 13.05 19.61
N ALA A 20 2.02 12.08 20.35
CA ALA A 20 1.39 10.76 20.51
C ALA A 20 0.00 10.84 21.17
N ALA A 21 -0.18 11.78 22.10
CA ALA A 21 -1.47 12.01 22.76
C ALA A 21 -2.51 12.68 21.84
N THR A 22 -2.11 13.49 20.86
CA THR A 22 -3.03 14.10 19.89
C THR A 22 -3.37 13.17 18.71
N LEU A 23 -2.57 12.13 18.46
CA LEU A 23 -2.85 11.08 17.47
C LEU A 23 -3.95 10.09 17.91
N GLY A 24 -4.30 10.04 19.21
CA GLY A 24 -5.35 9.18 19.73
C GLY A 24 -6.77 9.77 19.67
N ALA A 25 -6.90 11.03 19.27
CA ALA A 25 -8.17 11.75 19.28
C ALA A 25 -8.65 12.00 17.84
N CYS A 26 -9.34 11.01 17.27
CA CYS A 26 -10.45 11.13 16.29
C CYS A 26 -10.54 9.91 15.34
N ALA A 27 -10.59 8.71 15.93
CA ALA A 27 -11.38 7.55 15.50
C ALA A 27 -11.06 6.44 16.52
N ALA A 28 -12.07 5.87 17.18
CA ALA A 28 -11.85 4.68 17.98
C ALA A 28 -11.30 3.60 17.03
N ARG A 29 -10.02 3.23 17.18
CA ARG A 29 -9.45 2.11 16.43
C ARG A 29 -10.20 0.86 16.87
N PRO A 30 -10.47 -0.10 15.98
CA PRO A 30 -11.09 -1.33 16.39
C PRO A 30 -10.25 -1.98 17.50
N GLU A 31 -10.86 -2.23 18.66
CA GLU A 31 -10.24 -2.91 19.81
C GLU A 31 -10.36 -4.44 19.67
N GLY A 32 -10.43 -4.92 18.43
CA GLY A 32 -10.75 -6.30 18.08
C GLY A 32 -12.25 -6.56 17.91
N GLY A 33 -12.60 -7.71 17.32
CA GLY A 33 -14.00 -8.12 17.10
C GLY A 33 -14.62 -7.66 15.77
N SER A 34 -14.00 -6.73 15.04
CA SER A 34 -14.47 -6.31 13.70
C SER A 34 -14.56 -7.47 12.70
N LEU A 35 -13.75 -8.52 12.91
CA LEU A 35 -13.75 -9.72 12.07
C LEU A 35 -14.73 -10.80 12.51
N LEU A 36 -15.53 -10.56 13.56
CA LEU A 36 -16.61 -11.50 13.90
C LEU A 36 -17.64 -11.49 12.76
N PRO A 37 -18.00 -12.67 12.22
CA PRO A 37 -18.94 -12.75 11.11
C PRO A 37 -20.30 -12.12 11.46
N ASN A 38 -20.79 -11.29 10.55
CA ASN A 38 -22.13 -10.74 10.54
C ASN A 38 -22.89 -11.37 9.36
N ALA A 39 -24.01 -12.03 9.66
CA ALA A 39 -24.85 -12.70 8.66
C ALA A 39 -25.91 -11.78 8.02
N ILE A 40 -26.17 -10.58 8.56
CA ILE A 40 -27.20 -9.65 8.09
C ILE A 40 -26.83 -9.09 6.72
N GLU A 41 -27.63 -9.31 5.69
CA GLU A 41 -27.39 -8.70 4.37
C GLU A 41 -27.95 -7.29 4.29
N ALA A 42 -27.27 -6.41 3.56
CA ALA A 42 -27.76 -5.07 3.22
C ALA A 42 -27.90 -4.95 1.70
N PRO A 43 -29.09 -4.59 1.17
CA PRO A 43 -29.26 -4.34 -0.26
C PRO A 43 -28.29 -3.29 -0.79
N GLY A 44 -27.63 -3.58 -1.91
CA GLY A 44 -26.67 -2.68 -2.53
C GLY A 44 -25.26 -2.70 -1.91
N ALA A 45 -25.03 -3.49 -0.87
CA ALA A 45 -23.70 -3.70 -0.33
C ALA A 45 -22.81 -4.50 -1.31
N VAL A 46 -21.52 -4.18 -1.34
CA VAL A 46 -20.53 -4.85 -2.17
C VAL A 46 -19.68 -5.76 -1.30
N THR A 47 -19.49 -7.01 -1.72
CA THR A 47 -18.63 -7.96 -0.99
C THR A 47 -17.29 -8.15 -1.72
N GLN A 48 -16.20 -8.04 -0.97
CA GLN A 48 -14.85 -8.35 -1.42
C GLN A 48 -14.32 -9.60 -0.72
N GLU A 49 -13.87 -10.55 -1.53
CA GLU A 49 -13.18 -11.76 -1.08
C GLU A 49 -11.69 -11.49 -0.99
N ILE A 50 -11.13 -11.58 0.22
CA ILE A 50 -9.72 -11.30 0.50
C ILE A 50 -9.00 -12.60 0.82
N PHE A 51 -7.98 -12.91 0.03
CA PHE A 51 -7.00 -13.94 0.35
C PHE A 51 -5.93 -13.34 1.26
N VAL A 52 -5.49 -14.09 2.27
CA VAL A 52 -4.50 -13.60 3.24
C VAL A 52 -3.33 -14.56 3.28
N ALA A 53 -2.12 -14.02 3.14
CA ALA A 53 -0.87 -14.66 3.51
C ALA A 53 -0.21 -13.80 4.60
N THR A 54 0.25 -14.42 5.69
CA THR A 54 0.68 -13.66 6.86
C THR A 54 1.83 -14.29 7.62
N THR A 55 2.75 -13.45 8.10
CA THR A 55 3.82 -13.84 9.06
C THR A 55 3.43 -13.56 10.50
N ARG A 56 2.16 -13.17 10.75
CA ARG A 56 1.61 -13.00 12.09
C ARG A 56 1.31 -14.35 12.75
N GLN A 57 1.45 -14.40 14.07
CA GLN A 57 0.94 -15.50 14.88
C GLN A 57 -0.59 -15.46 14.91
N ARG A 58 -1.23 -16.64 14.95
CA ARG A 58 -2.67 -16.74 15.21
C ARG A 58 -2.98 -16.14 16.59
N ALA A 59 -4.10 -15.45 16.71
CA ALA A 59 -4.54 -14.91 17.98
C ALA A 59 -5.19 -16.01 18.84
N ASP A 60 -5.04 -15.93 20.16
CA ASP A 60 -5.72 -16.84 21.10
C ASP A 60 -7.22 -16.49 21.26
N SER A 61 -7.57 -15.23 20.97
CA SER A 61 -8.94 -14.73 21.09
C SER A 61 -9.71 -14.98 19.80
N GLU A 62 -10.89 -15.56 19.90
CA GLU A 62 -11.80 -15.75 18.76
C GLU A 62 -12.19 -14.42 18.09
N ALA A 63 -12.19 -13.30 18.82
CA ALA A 63 -12.48 -11.98 18.24
C ALA A 63 -11.43 -11.52 17.20
N LEU A 64 -10.26 -12.15 17.17
CA LEU A 64 -9.14 -11.86 16.29
C LEU A 64 -8.74 -13.14 15.53
N MET A 65 -8.24 -13.02 14.30
CA MET A 65 -7.67 -14.19 13.60
C MET A 65 -6.16 -14.29 13.81
N PHE A 66 -5.48 -13.16 13.70
CA PHE A 66 -4.04 -13.02 13.87
C PHE A 66 -3.73 -11.82 14.74
N ASN A 67 -2.66 -11.90 15.54
CA ASN A 67 -2.25 -10.86 16.47
C ASN A 67 -1.07 -10.03 15.90
N GLY A 68 -0.48 -9.21 16.77
CA GLY A 68 0.68 -8.39 16.42
C GLY A 68 2.02 -9.11 16.52
N GLU A 69 2.05 -10.36 16.99
CA GLU A 69 3.28 -11.12 17.20
C GLU A 69 3.71 -11.86 15.93
N ARG A 70 5.03 -12.09 15.81
CA ARG A 70 5.60 -12.91 14.74
C ARG A 70 5.23 -14.36 14.96
N ARG A 71 4.92 -15.05 13.86
CA ARG A 71 4.86 -16.50 13.84
C ARG A 71 6.22 -17.09 14.25
N SER A 72 6.20 -18.30 14.84
CA SER A 72 7.44 -19.02 15.14
C SER A 72 8.23 -19.30 13.87
N LEU A 73 9.56 -19.23 13.97
CA LEU A 73 10.52 -19.56 12.90
C LEU A 73 11.21 -20.91 13.18
N ASP A 74 10.57 -21.78 13.98
CA ASP A 74 11.04 -23.15 14.19
C ASP A 74 11.02 -23.93 12.87
N GLU A 75 11.99 -24.83 12.64
CA GLU A 75 12.22 -25.48 11.34
C GLU A 75 11.00 -26.23 10.76
N ASP A 76 10.10 -26.72 11.63
CA ASP A 76 8.90 -27.47 11.24
C ASP A 76 7.67 -26.58 10.96
N VAL A 77 7.79 -25.25 11.11
CA VAL A 77 6.70 -24.30 10.95
C VAL A 77 6.94 -23.43 9.73
N SER A 78 6.03 -23.51 8.73
CA SER A 78 6.01 -22.54 7.62
C SER A 78 5.97 -21.11 8.15
N ASP A 79 6.84 -20.24 7.62
CA ASP A 79 6.90 -18.81 7.95
C ASP A 79 5.58 -18.08 7.69
N LEU A 80 4.76 -18.64 6.79
CA LEU A 80 3.42 -18.15 6.45
C LEU A 80 2.31 -18.98 7.07
N ASP A 81 1.27 -18.26 7.50
CA ASP A 81 -0.08 -18.76 7.72
C ASP A 81 -1.04 -18.12 6.71
N PHE A 82 -2.23 -18.70 6.57
CA PHE A 82 -3.16 -18.32 5.51
C PHE A 82 -4.59 -18.22 6.02
N ALA A 83 -5.35 -17.33 5.40
CA ALA A 83 -6.77 -17.18 5.66
C ALA A 83 -7.53 -16.67 4.44
N ARG A 84 -8.86 -16.76 4.52
CA ARG A 84 -9.80 -16.07 3.64
C ARG A 84 -10.78 -15.26 4.48
N VAL A 85 -11.09 -14.06 4.03
CA VAL A 85 -12.04 -13.17 4.67
C VAL A 85 -12.92 -12.52 3.62
N ALA A 86 -14.23 -12.58 3.81
CA ALA A 86 -15.21 -11.87 3.00
C ALA A 86 -15.64 -10.62 3.74
N VAL A 87 -15.46 -9.44 3.15
CA VAL A 87 -15.81 -8.14 3.74
C VAL A 87 -16.92 -7.51 2.93
N SER A 88 -17.97 -7.05 3.59
CA SER A 88 -19.06 -6.29 2.99
C SER A 88 -18.86 -4.80 3.26
N LEU A 89 -18.88 -4.01 2.19
CA LEU A 89 -18.87 -2.56 2.21
C LEU A 89 -20.31 -2.05 2.06
N PRO A 90 -20.70 -1.00 2.78
CA PRO A 90 -22.07 -0.53 2.79
C PRO A 90 -22.42 0.23 1.50
N PRO A 91 -23.71 0.31 1.11
CA PRO A 91 -24.13 0.99 -0.12
C PRO A 91 -23.83 2.50 -0.14
N ASN A 92 -23.61 3.11 1.02
CA ASN A 92 -23.25 4.53 1.17
C ASN A 92 -21.73 4.75 1.31
N HIS A 93 -20.90 3.77 0.96
CA HIS A 93 -19.45 3.85 1.06
C HIS A 93 -18.89 5.08 0.33
N VAL A 94 -17.96 5.77 0.99
CA VAL A 94 -17.25 6.92 0.42
C VAL A 94 -15.79 6.52 0.17
N ALA A 95 -15.33 6.73 -1.06
CA ALA A 95 -13.97 6.36 -1.45
C ALA A 95 -12.91 6.96 -0.52
N GLY A 96 -11.92 6.14 -0.15
CA GLY A 96 -10.83 6.44 0.78
C GLY A 96 -11.16 6.22 2.25
N ASN A 97 -12.44 6.17 2.62
CA ASN A 97 -12.87 5.99 4.00
C ASN A 97 -13.03 4.51 4.34
N ILE A 98 -12.92 4.17 5.62
CA ILE A 98 -13.44 2.90 6.13
C ILE A 98 -14.52 3.28 7.13
N GLU A 99 -15.78 2.97 6.82
CA GLU A 99 -16.91 3.20 7.71
C GLU A 99 -16.87 2.21 8.88
N TRP A 100 -16.06 2.53 9.89
CA TRP A 100 -15.85 1.70 11.07
C TRP A 100 -17.10 1.61 11.96
N ALA A 101 -17.40 0.38 12.41
CA ALA A 101 -18.44 0.15 13.39
C ALA A 101 -18.11 0.79 14.74
N ARG A 102 -18.99 1.70 15.21
CA ARG A 102 -18.83 2.30 16.55
C ARG A 102 -19.20 1.35 17.67
N ARG A 103 -20.02 0.34 17.37
CA ARG A 103 -20.43 -0.75 18.27
C ARG A 103 -20.54 -2.03 17.46
N LEU A 104 -20.07 -3.13 18.03
CA LEU A 104 -20.18 -4.44 17.41
C LEU A 104 -21.47 -5.17 17.87
N PRO A 105 -22.10 -5.98 17.01
CA PRO A 105 -21.79 -6.15 15.58
C PRO A 105 -22.17 -4.89 14.77
N GLY A 106 -21.40 -4.59 13.71
CA GLY A 106 -21.64 -3.42 12.86
C GLY A 106 -22.89 -3.53 11.98
N ASP A 107 -23.39 -2.41 11.47
CA ASP A 107 -24.55 -2.33 10.58
C ASP A 107 -24.10 -2.37 9.09
N PRO A 108 -24.34 -3.46 8.34
CA PRO A 108 -23.90 -3.60 6.94
C PRO A 108 -24.49 -2.56 5.98
N SER A 109 -25.55 -1.85 6.38
CA SER A 109 -26.13 -0.78 5.57
C SER A 109 -25.39 0.55 5.70
N LYS A 110 -24.46 0.66 6.64
CA LYS A 110 -23.74 1.91 6.98
C LYS A 110 -22.25 1.74 7.21
N GLU A 111 -21.80 0.52 7.54
CA GLU A 111 -20.48 0.24 8.07
C GLU A 111 -19.89 -1.01 7.39
N PHE A 112 -18.56 -1.11 7.40
CA PHE A 112 -17.88 -2.32 6.97
C PHE A 112 -18.14 -3.46 7.94
N VAL A 113 -18.53 -4.62 7.42
CA VAL A 113 -18.71 -5.83 8.24
C VAL A 113 -18.03 -7.04 7.60
N THR A 114 -17.55 -7.96 8.44
CA THR A 114 -17.03 -9.24 7.98
C THR A 114 -18.20 -10.19 7.75
N ARG A 115 -18.34 -10.74 6.55
CA ARG A 115 -19.38 -11.71 6.18
C ARG A 115 -19.00 -13.13 6.59
N SER A 116 -17.75 -13.49 6.32
CA SER A 116 -17.20 -14.80 6.63
C SER A 116 -15.69 -14.69 6.82
N ARG A 117 -15.12 -15.65 7.54
CA ARG A 117 -13.68 -15.81 7.69
C ARG A 117 -13.33 -17.27 7.94
N SER A 118 -12.18 -17.70 7.46
CA SER A 118 -11.66 -19.05 7.69
C SER A 118 -10.13 -19.07 7.58
N TYR A 119 -9.47 -19.90 8.38
CA TYR A 119 -8.08 -20.25 8.11
C TYR A 119 -7.98 -21.11 6.85
N VAL A 120 -6.81 -21.10 6.22
CA VAL A 120 -6.46 -22.01 5.12
C VAL A 120 -5.29 -22.86 5.60
N ASP A 121 -5.47 -24.17 5.56
CA ASP A 121 -4.66 -25.09 6.37
C ASP A 121 -3.20 -25.23 5.91
N SER A 122 -2.90 -24.90 4.64
CA SER A 122 -1.55 -25.04 4.09
C SER A 122 -1.29 -24.09 2.92
N ALA A 123 -0.01 -23.91 2.59
CA ALA A 123 0.41 -23.17 1.41
C ALA A 123 -0.14 -23.77 0.11
N ASP A 124 -0.24 -25.10 0.02
CA ASP A 124 -0.82 -25.77 -1.16
C ASP A 124 -2.32 -25.52 -1.27
N ALA A 125 -3.05 -25.59 -0.16
CA ALA A 125 -4.47 -25.24 -0.13
C ALA A 125 -4.69 -23.76 -0.52
N PHE A 126 -3.82 -22.86 -0.05
CA PHE A 126 -3.85 -21.45 -0.44
C PHE A 126 -3.62 -21.28 -1.95
N ARG A 127 -2.57 -21.90 -2.50
CA ARG A 127 -2.24 -21.84 -3.94
C ARG A 127 -3.37 -22.39 -4.81
N ASP A 128 -3.98 -23.50 -4.41
CA ASP A 128 -5.09 -24.11 -5.16
C ASP A 128 -6.35 -23.25 -5.11
N GLN A 129 -6.71 -22.71 -3.95
CA GLN A 129 -7.84 -21.79 -3.84
C GLN A 129 -7.60 -20.49 -4.62
N LEU A 130 -6.39 -19.95 -4.60
CA LEU A 130 -6.02 -18.77 -5.39
C LEU A 130 -6.10 -19.06 -6.89
N ARG A 131 -5.60 -20.22 -7.35
CA ARG A 131 -5.72 -20.66 -8.75
C ARG A 131 -7.19 -20.75 -9.19
N GLN A 132 -8.04 -21.34 -8.35
CA GLN A 132 -9.48 -21.45 -8.63
C GLN A 132 -10.14 -20.07 -8.73
N ALA A 133 -9.84 -19.17 -7.79
CA ALA A 133 -10.39 -17.81 -7.79
C ALA A 133 -9.95 -17.02 -9.03
N VAL A 134 -8.69 -17.12 -9.43
CA VAL A 134 -8.16 -16.47 -10.63
C VAL A 134 -8.79 -17.06 -11.90
N ALA A 135 -8.91 -18.39 -12.00
CA ALA A 135 -9.52 -19.05 -13.15
C ALA A 135 -11.01 -18.69 -13.33
N ALA A 136 -11.72 -18.44 -12.23
CA ALA A 136 -13.11 -18.01 -12.22
C ALA A 136 -13.31 -16.57 -12.75
N LYS A 137 -12.25 -15.75 -12.80
CA LYS A 137 -12.33 -14.41 -13.41
C LYS A 137 -12.37 -14.51 -14.95
N PRO A 138 -13.13 -13.64 -15.63
CA PRO A 138 -13.08 -13.52 -17.09
C PRO A 138 -11.67 -13.26 -17.59
N LYS A 139 -11.34 -13.75 -18.79
CA LYS A 139 -10.08 -13.42 -19.48
C LYS A 139 -9.93 -11.90 -19.59
N GLY A 140 -8.72 -11.37 -19.35
CA GLY A 140 -8.46 -9.93 -19.26
C GLY A 140 -8.71 -9.33 -17.87
N LYS A 141 -9.35 -10.07 -16.95
CA LYS A 141 -9.58 -9.70 -15.55
C LYS A 141 -8.91 -10.67 -14.56
N ARG A 142 -8.04 -11.56 -15.06
CA ARG A 142 -7.32 -12.58 -14.27
C ARG A 142 -6.07 -11.97 -13.64
N GLN A 143 -6.25 -10.89 -12.89
CA GLN A 143 -5.18 -10.19 -12.20
C GLN A 143 -5.20 -10.51 -10.71
N VAL A 144 -4.04 -10.51 -10.08
CA VAL A 144 -3.91 -10.60 -8.62
C VAL A 144 -3.35 -9.28 -8.10
N LEU A 145 -4.01 -8.68 -7.12
CA LEU A 145 -3.51 -7.51 -6.40
C LEU A 145 -2.94 -7.99 -5.06
N VAL A 146 -1.63 -7.90 -4.88
CA VAL A 146 -0.97 -8.13 -3.60
C VAL A 146 -0.79 -6.79 -2.89
N PHE A 147 -1.49 -6.59 -1.78
CA PHE A 147 -1.36 -5.39 -0.95
C PHE A 147 -0.52 -5.66 0.29
N VAL A 148 0.41 -4.76 0.58
CA VAL A 148 1.31 -4.80 1.75
C VAL A 148 1.09 -3.54 2.58
N HIS A 149 0.62 -3.71 3.81
CA HIS A 149 0.37 -2.59 4.71
C HIS A 149 1.67 -2.00 5.32
N GLY A 150 1.54 -0.83 5.91
CA GLY A 150 2.60 -0.10 6.60
C GLY A 150 2.72 -0.39 8.09
N PHE A 151 3.45 0.50 8.77
CA PHE A 151 3.62 0.53 10.22
C PHE A 151 2.29 0.70 10.97
N ASN A 152 2.24 0.30 12.25
CA ASN A 152 1.13 0.60 13.15
C ASN A 152 -0.24 0.13 12.61
N THR A 153 -0.27 -1.05 11.98
CA THR A 153 -1.47 -1.61 11.36
C THR A 153 -1.83 -2.93 12.01
N LYS A 154 -3.05 -3.03 12.57
CA LYS A 154 -3.62 -4.29 13.07
C LYS A 154 -4.09 -5.17 11.90
N PHE A 155 -4.32 -6.45 12.18
CA PHE A 155 -4.74 -7.41 11.15
C PHE A 155 -6.08 -7.03 10.49
N ASP A 156 -7.08 -6.69 11.29
CA ASP A 156 -8.41 -6.27 10.84
C ASP A 156 -8.38 -4.96 10.05
N GLU A 157 -7.56 -3.99 10.48
CA GLU A 157 -7.28 -2.76 9.73
C GLU A 157 -6.70 -3.07 8.34
N GLY A 158 -5.76 -4.00 8.23
CA GLY A 158 -5.20 -4.42 6.94
C GLY A 158 -6.22 -5.08 6.01
N VAL A 159 -7.09 -5.94 6.55
CA VAL A 159 -8.16 -6.61 5.80
C VAL A 159 -9.18 -5.61 5.27
N TYR A 160 -9.68 -4.72 6.11
CA TYR A 160 -10.67 -3.70 5.70
C TYR A 160 -10.06 -2.69 4.73
N ARG A 161 -8.79 -2.32 4.91
CA ARG A 161 -8.09 -1.43 4.00
C ARG A 161 -7.98 -2.02 2.59
N LEU A 162 -7.64 -3.30 2.45
CA LEU A 162 -7.60 -3.92 1.12
C LEU A 162 -9.00 -4.03 0.50
N ALA A 163 -10.03 -4.35 1.29
CA ALA A 163 -11.41 -4.37 0.79
C ALA A 163 -11.86 -2.99 0.28
N GLN A 164 -11.49 -1.92 0.99
CA GLN A 164 -11.70 -0.54 0.57
C GLN A 164 -10.94 -0.24 -0.72
N ILE A 165 -9.63 -0.50 -0.79
CA ILE A 165 -8.81 -0.26 -1.98
C ILE A 165 -9.37 -1.01 -3.20
N ALA A 166 -9.70 -2.30 -3.06
CA ALA A 166 -10.22 -3.10 -4.15
C ALA A 166 -11.55 -2.54 -4.68
N THR A 167 -12.43 -2.07 -3.80
CA THR A 167 -13.71 -1.48 -4.21
C THR A 167 -13.54 -0.11 -4.85
N ASP A 168 -12.76 0.77 -4.23
CA ASP A 168 -12.57 2.14 -4.69
C ASP A 168 -11.83 2.24 -6.02
N THR A 169 -10.95 1.28 -6.28
CA THR A 169 -10.24 1.18 -7.55
C THR A 169 -11.05 0.45 -8.62
N GLY A 170 -12.21 -0.13 -8.27
CA GLY A 170 -12.97 -0.99 -9.16
C GLY A 170 -12.19 -2.24 -9.59
N PHE A 171 -11.29 -2.74 -8.75
CA PHE A 171 -10.43 -3.87 -9.09
C PHE A 171 -11.24 -5.16 -9.19
N GLU A 172 -11.35 -5.70 -10.40
CA GLU A 172 -12.18 -6.89 -10.70
C GLU A 172 -11.42 -8.21 -10.52
N GLY A 173 -10.11 -8.17 -10.25
CA GLY A 173 -9.25 -9.34 -10.06
C GLY A 173 -9.42 -10.02 -8.70
N VAL A 174 -8.37 -10.68 -8.23
CA VAL A 174 -8.33 -11.36 -6.92
C VAL A 174 -7.44 -10.58 -5.95
N PRO A 175 -8.02 -9.96 -4.90
CA PRO A 175 -7.26 -9.29 -3.85
C PRO A 175 -6.56 -10.29 -2.91
N VAL A 176 -5.27 -10.07 -2.67
CA VAL A 176 -4.43 -10.79 -1.71
C VAL A 176 -3.81 -9.78 -0.74
N LEU A 177 -4.13 -9.90 0.54
CA LEU A 177 -3.44 -9.19 1.60
C LEU A 177 -2.20 -9.98 2.01
N PHE A 178 -1.02 -9.39 1.83
CA PHE A 178 0.16 -9.81 2.56
C PHE A 178 0.29 -8.95 3.83
N THR A 179 0.22 -9.59 4.99
CA THR A 179 0.29 -8.88 6.28
C THR A 179 1.38 -9.44 7.18
N TRP A 180 2.09 -8.54 7.84
CA TRP A 180 3.24 -8.86 8.67
C TRP A 180 3.00 -8.41 10.11
N ALA A 181 3.76 -8.94 11.06
CA ALA A 181 3.62 -8.73 12.50
C ALA A 181 3.87 -7.28 12.96
N SER A 182 2.92 -6.40 12.66
CA SER A 182 2.80 -5.08 13.25
C SER A 182 1.92 -5.14 14.49
N ARG A 183 2.41 -4.59 15.60
CA ARG A 183 1.66 -4.53 16.88
C ARG A 183 0.56 -3.47 16.91
N GLY A 184 0.49 -2.61 15.90
CA GLY A 184 -0.54 -1.58 15.85
C GLY A 184 -0.38 -0.50 16.93
N GLY A 185 0.86 -0.21 17.34
CA GLY A 185 1.18 0.86 18.30
C GLY A 185 2.32 1.76 17.83
N VAL A 186 2.22 3.07 18.09
CA VAL A 186 3.24 4.06 17.72
C VAL A 186 4.59 3.80 18.42
N LEU A 187 4.55 3.34 19.68
CA LEU A 187 5.76 3.04 20.45
C LEU A 187 6.46 1.73 20.03
N GLU A 188 5.82 0.93 19.18
CA GLU A 188 6.32 -0.37 18.72
C GLU A 188 7.12 -0.27 17.41
N TYR A 189 7.52 0.94 17.00
CA TYR A 189 8.21 1.19 15.73
C TYR A 189 9.42 0.30 15.47
N VAL A 190 10.29 0.10 16.48
CA VAL A 190 11.48 -0.74 16.32
C VAL A 190 11.09 -2.21 16.12
N TYR A 191 10.10 -2.69 16.88
CA TYR A 191 9.58 -4.04 16.71
C TYR A 191 9.00 -4.23 15.31
N ASP A 192 8.16 -3.30 14.86
CA ASP A 192 7.52 -3.35 13.55
C ASP A 192 8.55 -3.30 12.41
N ARG A 193 9.61 -2.48 12.53
CA ARG A 193 10.71 -2.43 11.56
C ARG A 193 11.46 -3.77 11.46
N ASP A 194 11.74 -4.39 12.60
CA ASP A 194 12.42 -5.68 12.61
C ASP A 194 11.47 -6.80 12.11
N SER A 195 10.16 -6.68 12.37
CA SER A 195 9.12 -7.60 11.88
C SER A 195 8.96 -7.51 10.36
N SER A 196 9.00 -6.30 9.80
CA SER A 196 8.95 -6.09 8.35
C SER A 196 10.17 -6.71 7.66
N THR A 197 11.33 -6.70 8.33
CA THR A 197 12.55 -7.36 7.85
C THR A 197 12.41 -8.89 7.86
N VAL A 198 11.78 -9.48 8.88
CA VAL A 198 11.45 -10.92 8.91
C VAL A 198 10.49 -11.28 7.77
N ALA A 199 9.55 -10.40 7.44
CA ALA A 199 8.47 -10.70 6.49
C ALA A 199 8.87 -10.74 5.00
N ARG A 200 10.07 -10.29 4.63
CA ARG A 200 10.50 -10.18 3.22
C ARG A 200 10.43 -11.50 2.45
N ASP A 201 10.84 -12.61 3.08
CA ASP A 201 10.90 -13.93 2.44
C ASP A 201 9.47 -14.45 2.20
N GLY A 202 8.57 -14.23 3.18
CA GLY A 202 7.15 -14.56 3.05
C GLY A 202 6.42 -13.75 1.97
N LEU A 203 6.80 -12.48 1.73
CA LEU A 203 6.24 -11.71 0.63
C LEU A 203 6.72 -12.24 -0.72
N GLU A 204 8.01 -12.59 -0.85
CA GLU A 204 8.52 -13.23 -2.06
C GLU A 204 7.76 -14.52 -2.37
N GLU A 205 7.53 -15.39 -1.38
CA GLU A 205 6.75 -16.62 -1.56
C GLU A 205 5.30 -16.31 -1.97
N THR A 206 4.67 -15.30 -1.36
CA THR A 206 3.31 -14.88 -1.72
C THR A 206 3.23 -14.41 -3.18
N LEU A 207 4.22 -13.65 -3.65
CA LEU A 207 4.32 -13.20 -5.04
C LEU A 207 4.53 -14.38 -6.01
N ARG A 208 5.35 -15.37 -5.63
CA ARG A 208 5.51 -16.62 -6.40
C ARG A 208 4.20 -17.40 -6.49
N ALA A 209 3.45 -17.52 -5.40
CA ALA A 209 2.14 -18.16 -5.38
C ALA A 209 1.14 -17.41 -6.29
N ALA A 210 1.11 -16.08 -6.22
CA ALA A 210 0.30 -15.24 -7.09
C ALA A 210 0.66 -15.41 -8.58
N ALA A 211 1.94 -15.42 -8.92
CA ALA A 211 2.41 -15.63 -10.30
C ALA A 211 2.07 -17.04 -10.83
N ALA A 212 2.13 -18.06 -9.98
CA ALA A 212 1.81 -19.45 -10.32
C ALA A 212 0.30 -19.78 -10.32
N SER A 213 -0.56 -18.84 -9.92
CA SER A 213 -2.03 -19.03 -9.87
C SER A 213 -2.71 -19.10 -11.23
N GLY A 214 -1.98 -18.88 -12.33
CA GLY A 214 -2.55 -18.69 -13.67
C GLY A 214 -2.97 -17.25 -13.95
N ALA A 215 -2.60 -16.30 -13.08
CA ALA A 215 -2.84 -14.88 -13.30
C ALA A 215 -2.17 -14.38 -14.60
N GLU A 216 -2.84 -13.45 -15.27
CA GLU A 216 -2.31 -12.72 -16.42
C GLU A 216 -1.27 -11.69 -15.96
N SER A 217 -1.48 -11.07 -14.79
CA SER A 217 -0.59 -10.09 -14.17
C SER A 217 -0.74 -10.09 -12.65
N VAL A 218 0.35 -9.78 -11.94
CA VAL A 218 0.40 -9.58 -10.49
C VAL A 218 0.77 -8.13 -10.21
N VAL A 219 -0.15 -7.38 -9.63
CA VAL A 219 0.05 -6.00 -9.17
C VAL A 219 0.52 -6.04 -7.71
N LEU A 220 1.62 -5.38 -7.39
CA LEU A 220 2.12 -5.22 -6.03
C LEU A 220 1.87 -3.79 -5.57
N PHE A 221 1.06 -3.61 -4.53
CA PHE A 221 0.79 -2.33 -3.90
C PHE A 221 1.35 -2.34 -2.48
N ALA A 222 2.33 -1.48 -2.19
CA ALA A 222 2.90 -1.33 -0.86
C ALA A 222 2.67 0.07 -0.29
N HIS A 223 2.35 0.16 1.00
CA HIS A 223 2.15 1.43 1.70
C HIS A 223 3.16 1.62 2.83
N SER A 224 3.69 2.85 2.97
CA SER A 224 4.55 3.26 4.08
C SER A 224 5.72 2.30 4.30
N MET A 225 5.87 1.74 5.51
CA MET A 225 6.92 0.76 5.83
C MET A 225 6.80 -0.56 5.04
N GLY A 226 5.62 -0.89 4.52
CA GLY A 226 5.42 -2.05 3.64
C GLY A 226 6.27 -1.98 2.37
N ASN A 227 6.66 -0.78 1.95
CA ASN A 227 7.56 -0.58 0.81
C ASN A 227 8.94 -1.21 1.07
N TRP A 228 9.44 -1.20 2.32
CA TRP A 228 10.68 -1.89 2.67
C TRP A 228 10.61 -3.37 2.33
N VAL A 229 9.52 -4.02 2.74
CA VAL A 229 9.26 -5.44 2.51
C VAL A 229 9.15 -5.72 1.00
N ALA A 230 8.40 -4.88 0.28
CA ALA A 230 8.20 -5.00 -1.16
C ALA A 230 9.52 -4.95 -1.94
N ILE A 231 10.33 -3.92 -1.72
CA ILE A 231 11.59 -3.75 -2.44
C ILE A 231 12.59 -4.84 -2.08
N GLU A 232 12.63 -5.28 -0.82
CA GLU A 232 13.51 -6.37 -0.42
C GLU A 232 13.10 -7.71 -1.05
N ALA A 233 11.81 -8.04 -1.08
CA ALA A 233 11.30 -9.24 -1.75
C ALA A 233 11.62 -9.23 -3.27
N LEU A 234 11.47 -8.08 -3.94
CA LEU A 234 11.83 -7.94 -5.35
C LEU A 234 13.35 -8.06 -5.58
N ARG A 235 14.15 -7.47 -4.68
CA ARG A 235 15.62 -7.60 -4.69
C ARG A 235 16.05 -9.06 -4.52
N GLN A 236 15.41 -9.82 -3.64
CA GLN A 236 15.68 -11.24 -3.44
C GLN A 236 15.29 -12.07 -4.67
N ALA A 237 14.09 -11.83 -5.22
CA ALA A 237 13.64 -12.47 -6.46
C ALA A 237 14.61 -12.21 -7.62
N LYS A 238 15.18 -11.00 -7.72
CA LYS A 238 16.25 -10.68 -8.68
C LYS A 238 17.52 -11.51 -8.43
N ILE A 239 17.97 -11.59 -7.18
CA ILE A 239 19.17 -12.37 -6.80
C ILE A 239 18.97 -13.85 -7.12
N ALA A 240 17.76 -14.38 -6.90
CA ALA A 240 17.37 -15.74 -7.24
C ALA A 240 17.17 -15.98 -8.75
N GLY A 241 17.29 -14.94 -9.60
CA GLY A 241 17.21 -15.06 -11.06
C GLY A 241 15.80 -14.97 -11.65
N THR A 242 14.78 -14.62 -10.86
CA THR A 242 13.38 -14.48 -11.31
C THR A 242 12.78 -13.11 -10.94
N PRO A 243 13.37 -11.99 -11.40
CA PRO A 243 13.00 -10.64 -10.95
C PRO A 243 11.56 -10.22 -11.24
N ASP A 244 10.93 -10.82 -12.25
CA ASP A 244 9.56 -10.53 -12.67
C ASP A 244 8.62 -11.74 -12.49
N PHE A 245 9.03 -12.73 -11.69
CA PHE A 245 8.28 -13.96 -11.42
C PHE A 245 7.79 -14.68 -12.69
N GLY A 246 8.65 -14.77 -13.72
CA GLY A 246 8.30 -15.40 -15.00
C GLY A 246 7.47 -14.49 -15.91
N GLY A 247 7.73 -13.18 -15.87
CA GLY A 247 7.01 -12.16 -16.62
C GLY A 247 5.61 -11.82 -16.08
N LYS A 248 5.27 -12.30 -14.87
CA LYS A 248 3.97 -12.08 -14.24
C LYS A 248 3.90 -10.82 -13.39
N LEU A 249 5.04 -10.25 -12.99
CA LEU A 249 5.07 -8.98 -12.29
C LEU A 249 4.55 -7.86 -13.20
N GLY A 250 3.40 -7.32 -12.84
CA GLY A 250 2.76 -6.16 -13.45
C GLY A 250 3.25 -4.87 -12.79
N ASP A 251 2.28 -4.08 -12.34
CA ASP A 251 2.57 -2.79 -11.72
C ASP A 251 3.07 -2.96 -10.30
N VAL A 252 4.10 -2.18 -9.96
CA VAL A 252 4.59 -2.04 -8.61
C VAL A 252 4.30 -0.62 -8.16
N ILE A 253 3.42 -0.47 -7.18
CA ILE A 253 2.94 0.79 -6.65
C ILE A 253 3.51 0.97 -5.24
N LEU A 254 4.26 2.05 -5.05
CA LEU A 254 4.96 2.41 -3.83
C LEU A 254 4.34 3.68 -3.23
N ALA A 255 3.40 3.52 -2.30
CA ALA A 255 2.67 4.64 -1.70
C ALA A 255 3.34 5.14 -0.42
N SER A 256 3.68 6.43 -0.39
CA SER A 256 4.36 7.13 0.72
C SER A 256 5.52 6.32 1.33
N PRO A 257 6.56 5.95 0.56
CA PRO A 257 7.55 4.98 1.02
C PRO A 257 8.32 5.40 2.27
N ASP A 258 8.15 4.64 3.34
CA ASP A 258 8.93 4.78 4.56
C ASP A 258 10.18 3.89 4.45
N ILE A 259 11.11 4.28 3.57
CA ILE A 259 12.43 3.65 3.38
C ILE A 259 13.51 4.74 3.48
N ASP A 260 14.64 4.43 4.10
CA ASP A 260 15.81 5.32 4.09
C ASP A 260 16.28 5.51 2.64
N VAL A 261 16.55 6.74 2.23
CA VAL A 261 16.91 7.05 0.84
C VAL A 261 18.13 6.26 0.36
N ASP A 262 19.17 6.13 1.19
CA ASP A 262 20.39 5.42 0.81
C ASP A 262 20.13 3.92 0.73
N VAL A 263 19.27 3.38 1.62
CA VAL A 263 18.88 1.98 1.52
C VAL A 263 18.05 1.70 0.28
N PHE A 264 17.07 2.54 -0.05
CA PHE A 264 16.28 2.38 -1.28
C PHE A 264 17.18 2.41 -2.51
N LYS A 265 18.11 3.37 -2.59
CA LYS A 265 19.11 3.45 -3.67
C LYS A 265 19.95 2.17 -3.74
N ALA A 266 20.43 1.67 -2.60
CA ALA A 266 21.21 0.44 -2.55
C ALA A 266 20.42 -0.80 -3.01
N GLN A 267 19.16 -0.91 -2.58
CA GLN A 267 18.28 -1.99 -2.98
C GLN A 267 17.96 -1.94 -4.48
N MET A 268 17.58 -0.77 -5.00
CA MET A 268 17.28 -0.58 -6.42
C MET A 268 18.52 -0.78 -7.30
N ARG A 269 19.71 -0.36 -6.88
CA ARG A 269 20.96 -0.68 -7.61
C ARG A 269 21.23 -2.17 -7.66
N ARG A 270 20.89 -2.93 -6.60
CA ARG A 270 21.02 -4.39 -6.59
C ARG A 270 19.95 -5.08 -7.44
N TYR A 271 18.73 -4.54 -7.42
CA TYR A 271 17.61 -5.03 -8.25
C TYR A 271 17.85 -4.75 -9.75
N GLY A 272 18.38 -3.56 -10.07
CA GLY A 272 18.61 -3.06 -11.43
C GLY A 272 17.43 -2.25 -11.98
N GLN A 273 17.47 -1.93 -13.28
CA GLN A 273 16.35 -1.26 -13.94
C GLN A 273 15.16 -2.24 -14.08
N PRO A 274 13.97 -1.90 -13.57
CA PRO A 274 12.79 -2.71 -13.79
C PRO A 274 12.38 -2.69 -15.27
N LYS A 275 11.79 -3.78 -15.76
CA LYS A 275 11.24 -3.85 -17.14
C LYS A 275 10.09 -2.86 -17.34
N ARG A 276 9.29 -2.64 -16.29
CA ARG A 276 8.24 -1.63 -16.23
C ARG A 276 8.57 -0.69 -15.07
N PRO A 277 8.64 0.62 -15.27
CA PRO A 277 8.97 1.53 -14.19
C PRO A 277 8.03 1.35 -12.99
N PHE A 278 8.59 1.39 -11.78
CA PHE A 278 7.78 1.37 -10.56
C PHE A 278 7.07 2.72 -10.40
N LEU A 279 5.82 2.70 -9.95
CA LEU A 279 5.07 3.93 -9.68
C LEU A 279 5.19 4.27 -8.21
N MET A 280 5.68 5.47 -7.89
CA MET A 280 5.89 5.91 -6.52
C MET A 280 5.07 7.17 -6.25
N PHE A 281 4.24 7.15 -5.20
CA PHE A 281 3.53 8.33 -4.72
C PHE A 281 4.26 8.92 -3.51
N THR A 282 4.59 10.20 -3.58
CA THR A 282 5.31 10.92 -2.53
C THR A 282 4.52 12.14 -2.06
N ALA A 283 4.82 12.61 -0.86
CA ALA A 283 4.30 13.87 -0.33
C ALA A 283 5.35 14.46 0.62
N ARG A 284 5.90 15.63 0.27
CA ARG A 284 6.98 16.27 1.04
C ARG A 284 6.49 16.82 2.38
N ASP A 285 5.18 17.01 2.52
CA ASP A 285 4.50 17.45 3.73
C ASP A 285 3.90 16.29 4.55
N ASP A 286 4.30 15.05 4.26
CA ASP A 286 3.88 13.84 4.98
C ASP A 286 4.42 13.83 6.41
N ARG A 287 3.53 14.04 7.38
CA ARG A 287 3.89 14.17 8.80
C ARG A 287 4.25 12.83 9.43
N ALA A 288 3.74 11.72 8.92
CA ALA A 288 4.08 10.40 9.44
C ALA A 288 5.54 10.04 9.09
N LEU A 289 5.97 10.37 7.87
CA LEU A 289 7.36 10.18 7.45
C LEU A 289 8.34 11.07 8.22
N LEU A 290 7.96 12.29 8.60
CA LEU A 290 8.78 13.14 9.47
C LEU A 290 9.02 12.51 10.85
N VAL A 291 8.00 11.87 11.43
CA VAL A 291 8.14 11.16 12.71
C VAL A 291 9.05 9.93 12.55
N SER A 292 8.89 9.17 11.47
CA SER A 292 9.76 8.04 11.16
C SER A 292 11.23 8.47 10.99
N ALA A 293 11.48 9.54 10.22
CA ALA A 293 12.81 10.11 10.03
C ALA A 293 13.46 10.50 11.37
N LEU A 294 12.71 11.16 12.26
CA LEU A 294 13.19 11.53 13.59
C LEU A 294 13.60 10.31 14.41
N ILE A 295 12.79 9.25 14.41
CA ILE A 295 13.09 8.00 15.14
C ILE A 295 14.29 7.29 14.51
N ALA A 296 14.44 7.34 13.19
CA ALA A 296 15.51 6.70 12.42
C ALA A 296 16.82 7.50 12.39
N GLY A 297 16.95 8.58 13.16
CA GLY A 297 18.19 9.35 13.28
C GLY A 297 18.33 10.50 12.27
N ASP A 298 17.22 11.12 11.88
CA ASP A 298 17.13 12.32 11.03
C ASP A 298 17.66 12.12 9.60
N ARG A 299 17.50 10.90 9.08
CA ARG A 299 17.77 10.59 7.67
C ARG A 299 16.50 10.72 6.83
N PRO A 300 16.60 11.28 5.61
CA PRO A 300 15.43 11.45 4.75
C PRO A 300 14.81 10.09 4.40
N ARG A 301 13.49 10.03 4.40
CA ARG A 301 12.72 8.90 3.87
C ARG A 301 12.37 9.17 2.41
N VAL A 302 12.35 8.14 1.58
CA VAL A 302 12.09 8.28 0.13
C VAL A 302 10.76 8.99 -0.15
N GLY A 303 9.71 8.69 0.61
CA GLY A 303 8.40 9.32 0.44
C GLY A 303 8.36 10.83 0.71
N GLY A 304 9.37 11.38 1.41
CA GLY A 304 9.54 12.81 1.64
C GLY A 304 10.83 13.38 1.05
N TYR A 305 11.50 12.64 0.17
CA TYR A 305 12.75 13.07 -0.44
C TYR A 305 12.49 14.14 -1.51
N THR A 306 13.39 15.11 -1.64
CA THR A 306 13.18 16.28 -2.50
C THR A 306 13.82 16.16 -3.87
N ASN A 307 14.73 15.20 -4.08
CA ASN A 307 15.41 14.99 -5.34
C ASN A 307 14.78 13.81 -6.11
N ASP A 308 13.64 14.09 -6.75
CA ASP A 308 12.88 13.09 -7.50
C ASP A 308 13.66 12.54 -8.71
N SER A 309 14.56 13.33 -9.29
CA SER A 309 15.37 12.91 -10.45
C SER A 309 16.30 11.74 -10.13
N GLU A 310 16.91 11.73 -8.94
CA GLU A 310 17.79 10.64 -8.52
C GLU A 310 17.02 9.34 -8.26
N ILE A 311 15.76 9.45 -7.83
CA ILE A 311 14.85 8.30 -7.68
C ILE A 311 14.41 7.80 -9.06
N ALA A 312 14.11 8.72 -9.99
CA ALA A 312 13.68 8.37 -11.33
C ALA A 312 14.77 7.68 -12.16
N GLU A 313 16.04 8.07 -12.00
CA GLU A 313 17.19 7.38 -12.60
C GLU A 313 17.27 5.89 -12.22
N LEU A 314 16.62 5.45 -11.14
CA LEU A 314 16.54 4.05 -10.71
C LEU A 314 15.39 3.27 -11.38
N GLY A 315 14.71 3.87 -12.35
CA GLY A 315 13.59 3.24 -13.07
C GLY A 315 12.26 3.39 -12.34
N VAL A 316 12.07 4.53 -11.68
CA VAL A 316 10.85 4.85 -10.93
C VAL A 316 10.17 6.06 -11.57
N ILE A 317 8.84 6.05 -11.64
CA ILE A 317 8.02 7.22 -11.92
C ILE A 317 7.57 7.77 -10.57
N VAL A 318 8.01 8.98 -10.22
CA VAL A 318 7.64 9.66 -8.99
C VAL A 318 6.46 10.59 -9.25
N VAL A 319 5.38 10.42 -8.51
CA VAL A 319 4.19 11.25 -8.52
C VAL A 319 4.10 11.99 -7.19
N ASP A 320 4.44 13.27 -7.21
CA ASP A 320 4.47 14.13 -6.03
C ASP A 320 3.08 14.74 -5.81
N LEU A 321 2.49 14.40 -4.67
CA LEU A 321 1.16 14.81 -4.22
C LEU A 321 1.23 15.91 -3.14
N THR A 322 2.38 16.56 -2.93
CA THR A 322 2.57 17.57 -1.87
C THR A 322 1.49 18.65 -1.93
N ASN A 323 1.13 19.13 -3.13
CA ASN A 323 0.14 20.19 -3.30
C ASN A 323 -1.32 19.70 -3.30
N VAL A 324 -1.56 18.39 -3.15
CA VAL A 324 -2.91 17.84 -3.10
C VAL A 324 -3.41 17.92 -1.66
N ASP A 325 -4.57 18.53 -1.45
CA ASP A 325 -5.23 18.57 -0.15
C ASP A 325 -5.63 17.15 0.27
N SER A 326 -5.32 16.78 1.51
CA SER A 326 -5.69 15.47 2.06
C SER A 326 -6.91 15.57 2.98
N GLY A 327 -7.68 14.48 3.05
CA GLY A 327 -8.72 14.32 4.08
C GLY A 327 -8.19 13.79 5.41
N ASP A 328 -6.88 13.52 5.54
CA ASP A 328 -6.27 12.91 6.71
C ASP A 328 -5.30 13.87 7.43
N ASN A 329 -5.31 13.89 8.76
CA ASN A 329 -4.52 14.86 9.55
C ASN A 329 -2.99 14.74 9.38
N LEU A 330 -2.52 13.65 8.76
CA LEU A 330 -1.10 13.33 8.60
C LEU A 330 -0.56 13.54 7.19
N ASN A 331 -1.43 13.81 6.21
CA ASN A 331 -1.06 13.85 4.79
C ASN A 331 -0.42 12.54 4.30
N HIS A 332 -0.66 11.41 4.98
CA HIS A 332 0.00 10.13 4.74
C HIS A 332 -0.83 9.18 3.86
N ALA A 333 -2.10 9.55 3.61
CA ALA A 333 -3.02 8.79 2.78
C ALA A 333 -3.41 9.52 1.48
N LYS A 334 -2.70 10.59 1.07
CA LYS A 334 -2.99 11.35 -0.16
C LYS A 334 -3.11 10.49 -1.43
N PHE A 335 -2.42 9.35 -1.47
CA PHE A 335 -2.51 8.40 -2.58
C PHE A 335 -3.93 7.83 -2.80
N THR A 336 -4.80 7.82 -1.78
CA THR A 336 -6.17 7.31 -1.90
C THR A 336 -7.07 8.21 -2.75
N LEU A 337 -6.68 9.48 -2.93
CA LEU A 337 -7.38 10.46 -3.76
C LEU A 337 -7.06 10.30 -5.25
N VAL A 338 -6.03 9.53 -5.57
CA VAL A 338 -5.63 9.20 -6.93
C VAL A 338 -6.59 8.10 -7.42
N GLY A 339 -7.68 8.52 -8.08
CA GLY A 339 -8.81 7.66 -8.43
C GLY A 339 -8.47 6.41 -9.26
N ALA A 340 -9.42 5.46 -9.29
CA ALA A 340 -9.36 4.20 -10.02
C ALA A 340 -8.71 4.33 -11.41
N GLY A 341 -7.74 3.45 -11.72
CA GLY A 341 -7.08 3.43 -13.02
C GLY A 341 -6.19 4.64 -13.31
N PHE A 342 -5.83 5.49 -12.34
CA PHE A 342 -4.80 6.52 -12.56
C PHE A 342 -3.47 5.88 -12.98
N ALA A 343 -3.04 4.82 -12.29
CA ALA A 343 -1.80 4.12 -12.62
C ALA A 343 -1.86 3.55 -14.04
N GLU A 344 -2.94 2.84 -14.39
CA GLU A 344 -3.15 2.29 -15.73
C GLU A 344 -3.25 3.39 -16.79
N ARG A 345 -3.94 4.50 -16.52
CA ARG A 345 -4.07 5.63 -17.44
C ARG A 345 -2.74 6.35 -17.61
N LEU A 346 -2.00 6.57 -16.52
CA LEU A 346 -0.68 7.17 -16.55
C LEU A 346 0.28 6.31 -17.37
N GLN A 347 0.32 5.01 -17.11
CA GLN A 347 1.16 4.08 -17.85
C GLN A 347 0.74 3.93 -19.32
N ALA A 348 -0.55 3.83 -19.62
CA ALA A 348 -1.05 3.79 -21.00
C ALA A 348 -0.68 5.07 -21.76
N ARG A 349 -0.68 6.22 -21.09
CA ARG A 349 -0.26 7.50 -21.67
C ARG A 349 1.25 7.59 -21.86
N LEU A 350 2.04 7.12 -20.89
CA LEU A 350 3.49 7.05 -21.03
C LEU A 350 3.90 6.11 -22.17
N ALA A 351 3.30 4.91 -22.24
CA ALA A 351 3.52 3.97 -23.33
C ALA A 351 3.10 4.53 -24.71
N ALA A 352 2.00 5.29 -24.76
CA ALA A 352 1.60 6.00 -25.98
C ALA A 352 2.57 7.15 -26.33
N GLY A 353 3.16 7.82 -25.33
CA GLY A 353 4.18 8.84 -25.51
C GLY A 353 5.49 8.28 -26.08
N ASP A 354 5.95 7.14 -25.55
CA ASP A 354 7.14 6.41 -26.04
C ASP A 354 6.95 5.92 -27.48
N ALA A 355 5.74 5.47 -27.85
CA ALA A 355 5.42 5.04 -29.22
C ALA A 355 5.40 6.21 -30.23
N LEU A 356 5.04 7.42 -29.78
CA LEU A 356 5.09 8.63 -30.60
C LEU A 356 6.53 9.18 -30.74
N GLU A 357 7.41 8.93 -29.76
CA GLU A 357 8.84 9.25 -29.85
C GLU A 357 9.56 8.44 -30.93
N GLU A 358 9.22 7.16 -31.10
CA GLU A 358 9.77 6.31 -32.18
C GLU A 358 9.35 6.79 -33.58
N GLU A 359 8.21 7.45 -33.72
CA GLU A 359 7.64 7.82 -35.03
C GLU A 359 8.01 9.24 -35.51
N GLN A 360 8.21 10.23 -34.63
CA GLN A 360 8.21 11.65 -35.08
C GLN A 360 9.32 12.58 -34.55
N GLY A 361 10.27 12.14 -33.72
CA GLY A 361 11.41 13.00 -33.33
C GLY A 361 11.00 14.36 -32.73
N THR A 362 9.93 14.39 -31.95
CA THR A 362 9.29 15.62 -31.44
C THR A 362 9.97 16.19 -30.19
N THR A 363 9.96 17.53 -30.08
CA THR A 363 10.65 18.31 -29.04
C THR A 363 9.93 18.28 -27.69
N LEU A 364 10.72 18.42 -26.60
CA LEU A 364 10.31 18.36 -25.19
C LEU A 364 9.13 19.28 -24.81
N GLY A 365 8.90 20.39 -25.52
CA GLY A 365 7.81 21.33 -25.26
C GLY A 365 6.42 20.78 -25.61
N ASP A 366 6.32 19.98 -26.67
CA ASP A 366 5.05 19.37 -27.10
C ASP A 366 4.62 18.21 -26.17
N ARG A 367 5.60 17.62 -25.46
CA ARG A 367 5.42 16.51 -24.50
C ARG A 367 4.61 16.91 -23.26
N VAL A 368 4.84 18.12 -22.74
CA VAL A 368 4.17 18.64 -21.54
C VAL A 368 2.71 19.00 -21.81
N GLY A 369 2.42 19.55 -22.99
CA GLY A 369 1.08 20.02 -23.37
C GLY A 369 0.07 18.90 -23.64
N GLN A 370 0.49 17.70 -24.04
CA GLN A 370 -0.44 16.59 -24.33
C GLN A 370 -0.75 15.71 -23.11
N LEU A 371 0.21 15.53 -22.20
CA LEU A 371 0.00 14.77 -20.95
C LEU A 371 -0.92 15.50 -19.96
N GLY A 372 -0.79 16.83 -19.83
CA GLY A 372 -1.64 17.64 -18.92
C GLY A 372 -3.12 17.69 -19.31
N ARG A 373 -3.44 17.66 -20.61
CA ARG A 373 -4.84 17.77 -21.11
C ARG A 373 -5.66 16.46 -20.98
N GLY A 374 -5.02 15.31 -20.75
CA GLY A 374 -5.66 14.00 -20.83
C GLY A 374 -6.09 13.36 -19.50
N LEU A 375 -5.66 13.92 -18.35
CA LEU A 375 -5.94 13.38 -17.01
C LEU A 375 -7.19 14.02 -16.34
N GLY A 376 -7.88 14.93 -17.05
CA GLY A 376 -8.85 15.89 -16.49
C GLY A 376 -10.26 15.41 -16.12
N ASN A 377 -10.53 14.11 -15.97
CA ASN A 377 -11.89 13.64 -15.63
C ASN A 377 -12.01 12.93 -14.26
N THR A 378 -11.07 13.16 -13.34
CA THR A 378 -11.19 12.65 -11.97
C THR A 378 -11.79 13.75 -11.09
N VAL A 379 -13.05 13.59 -10.72
CA VAL A 379 -13.80 14.53 -9.87
C VAL A 379 -13.10 14.64 -8.51
N GLY A 380 -12.64 15.84 -8.14
CA GLY A 380 -12.43 16.20 -6.74
C GLY A 380 -11.12 16.89 -6.29
N ALA A 381 -10.07 17.02 -7.12
CA ALA A 381 -8.82 17.63 -6.65
C ALA A 381 -8.29 18.73 -7.60
N THR A 382 -8.50 19.98 -7.23
CA THR A 382 -7.79 21.15 -7.75
C THR A 382 -6.40 21.25 -7.12
N ALA A 383 -5.35 20.61 -7.67
CA ALA A 383 -3.95 21.06 -7.53
C ALA A 383 -2.87 20.15 -8.16
N GLY A 384 -1.96 20.74 -8.94
CA GLY A 384 -0.49 20.67 -8.76
C GLY A 384 0.26 19.35 -8.66
N ILE A 385 -0.17 18.26 -9.31
CA ILE A 385 0.57 16.99 -9.35
C ILE A 385 1.83 17.15 -10.22
N ILE A 386 3.00 16.78 -9.68
CA ILE A 386 4.27 16.74 -10.42
C ILE A 386 4.63 15.28 -10.70
N ILE A 387 5.00 14.96 -11.94
CA ILE A 387 5.36 13.61 -12.37
C ILE A 387 6.81 13.63 -12.87
N THR A 388 7.70 12.94 -12.18
CA THR A 388 9.10 12.79 -12.59
C THR A 388 9.32 11.37 -13.11
N THR A 389 9.77 11.24 -14.35
CA THR A 389 10.01 9.95 -15.02
C THR A 389 11.51 9.76 -15.30
N PRO A 390 12.00 8.53 -15.55
CA PRO A 390 13.42 8.27 -15.82
C PRO A 390 14.00 9.06 -17.02
N LEU A 391 13.14 9.55 -17.93
CA LEU A 391 13.53 10.23 -19.17
C LEU A 391 13.11 11.72 -19.22
N ALA A 392 12.24 12.19 -18.32
CA ALA A 392 11.75 13.58 -18.29
C ALA A 392 11.04 13.95 -16.98
N ILE A 393 11.07 15.24 -16.61
CA ILE A 393 10.17 15.82 -15.59
C ILE A 393 8.96 16.42 -16.30
N LEU A 394 7.77 16.00 -15.91
CA LEU A 394 6.48 16.42 -16.46
C LEU A 394 5.67 17.12 -15.36
N SER A 395 5.34 18.39 -15.58
CA SER A 395 4.45 19.17 -14.70
C SER A 395 3.09 19.32 -15.39
N ALA A 396 1.99 18.92 -14.73
CA ALA A 396 0.65 19.04 -15.30
C ALA A 396 -0.15 20.17 -14.64
N PRO A 397 -0.50 21.26 -15.34
CA PRO A 397 -1.58 22.16 -14.91
C PRO A 397 -2.94 21.53 -15.26
N ILE A 398 -3.92 21.63 -14.35
CA ILE A 398 -5.32 21.23 -14.60
C ILE A 398 -6.15 22.52 -14.75
N GLU A 399 -6.80 22.70 -15.90
CA GLU A 399 -7.73 23.81 -16.14
C GLU A 399 -9.09 23.54 -15.48
N LEU A 400 -9.58 24.55 -14.75
CA LEU A 400 -10.93 24.63 -14.20
C LEU A 400 -11.93 24.89 -15.33
N LEU A 401 -12.88 23.99 -15.53
CA LEU A 401 -14.16 24.33 -16.17
C LEU A 401 -15.25 24.30 -15.09
N GLY A 402 -15.70 25.49 -14.72
CA GLY A 402 -17.03 25.71 -14.13
C GLY A 402 -17.79 26.73 -14.98
N PRO A 403 -19.07 27.01 -14.70
CA PRO A 403 -19.95 26.43 -13.67
C PRO A 403 -20.80 25.26 -14.16
#